data_AF-I3S3I9-F1
#
_entry.id   AF-I3S3I9-F1
#
_cell.length_a   1.000
_cell.length_b   1.000
_cell.length_c   1.000
_cell.angle_alpha   90.00
_cell.angle_beta   90.00
_cell.angle_gamma   90.00
#
_symmetry.space_group_name_H-M   'P 1'
#
loop_
_entity.id
_entity.type
_entity.pdbx_description
1 polymer ?
#
loop_
_entity_poly.entity_id
_entity_poly.type
_entity_poly.pdbx_seq_one_letter_code
_entity_poly.pdbx_strand_id
1 'polypeptide(L)'
;MDVLAVKQACKFAKEHALKNGPIILEMDTYRYHGHSMSDPGSTYRTRDEISGVRQERDPLERVRKLLVSHEVATEKELKDMEKEVRKEVDEAIAKAKESSMPDPSDLYKNIYVKGYGVEAFGVDRKEVRVTLP
;
A
#
# COMPACT_ATOMS: atom_id res chain seq x y z
N MET A 1 -2.79 7.14 -13.98
CA MET A 1 -1.52 6.38 -14.03
C MET A 1 -1.67 5.25 -15.04
N ASP A 2 -0.62 4.91 -15.80
CA ASP A 2 -0.62 3.79 -16.75
C ASP A 2 0.10 2.57 -16.17
N VAL A 3 -0.64 1.49 -15.85
CA VAL A 3 -0.06 0.28 -15.24
C VAL A 3 0.93 -0.47 -16.15
N LEU A 4 0.75 -0.41 -17.47
CA LEU A 4 1.63 -1.08 -18.43
C LEU A 4 2.92 -0.28 -18.61
N ALA A 5 2.82 1.05 -18.68
CA ALA A 5 3.99 1.92 -18.70
C ALA A 5 4.81 1.78 -17.40
N VAL A 6 4.16 1.77 -16.23
CA VAL A 6 4.83 1.53 -14.94
C VAL A 6 5.53 0.17 -14.95
N LYS A 7 4.87 -0.90 -15.41
CA LYS A 7 5.49 -2.23 -15.53
C LYS A 7 6.75 -2.20 -16.40
N GLN A 8 6.71 -1.54 -17.55
CA GLN A 8 7.87 -1.45 -18.45
C GLN A 8 8.99 -0.59 -17.86
N ALA A 9 8.66 0.56 -17.26
CA ALA A 9 9.63 1.44 -16.60
C ALA A 9 10.34 0.71 -15.45
N CYS A 10 9.60 -0.01 -14.61
CA CYS A 10 10.17 -0.82 -13.53
C CYS A 10 11.06 -1.96 -14.06
N LYS A 11 10.65 -2.64 -15.15
CA LYS A 11 11.47 -3.67 -15.79
C LYS A 11 12.80 -3.09 -16.27
N PHE A 12 12.75 -1.98 -16.99
CA PHE A 12 13.95 -1.28 -17.47
C PHE A 12 14.84 -0.84 -16.31
N ALA A 13 14.27 -0.19 -15.29
CA ALA A 13 15.03 0.30 -14.14
C ALA A 13 15.72 -0.83 -13.38
N LYS A 14 15.07 -2.00 -13.25
CA LYS A 14 15.70 -3.20 -12.67
C LYS A 14 16.90 -3.65 -13.49
N GLU A 15 16.75 -3.77 -14.81
CA GLU A 15 17.83 -4.20 -15.71
C GLU A 15 19.00 -3.20 -15.69
N HIS A 16 18.70 -1.90 -15.59
CA HIS A 16 19.70 -0.85 -15.42
C HIS A 16 20.40 -0.95 -14.06
N ALA A 17 19.65 -1.06 -12.98
CA ALA A 17 20.18 -1.07 -11.61
C ALA A 17 21.18 -2.21 -11.37
N LEU A 18 20.89 -3.38 -11.93
CA LEU A 18 21.77 -4.56 -11.83
C LEU A 18 23.10 -4.40 -12.59
N LYS A 19 23.17 -3.49 -13.57
CA LYS A 19 24.33 -3.33 -14.45
C LYS A 19 25.11 -2.03 -14.21
N ASN A 20 24.42 -0.94 -13.91
CA ASN A 20 24.96 0.41 -13.98
C ASN A 20 24.81 1.21 -12.68
N GLY A 21 24.18 0.64 -11.64
CA GLY A 21 23.91 1.35 -10.38
C GLY A 21 22.54 2.06 -10.38
N PRO A 22 22.26 2.90 -9.37
CA PRO A 22 20.91 3.38 -9.07
C PRO A 22 20.32 4.29 -10.17
N ILE A 23 19.00 4.26 -10.29
CA ILE A 23 18.21 5.13 -11.17
C ILE A 23 16.95 5.60 -10.43
N ILE A 24 16.49 6.82 -10.73
CA ILE A 24 15.26 7.40 -10.18
C ILE A 24 14.13 7.24 -11.19
N LEU A 25 12.97 6.78 -10.71
CA LEU A 25 11.73 6.78 -11.48
C LEU A 25 10.72 7.71 -10.80
N GLU A 26 10.26 8.72 -11.52
CA GLU A 26 9.10 9.52 -11.11
C GLU A 26 7.81 8.86 -11.60
N MET A 27 6.90 8.56 -10.68
CA MET A 27 5.61 7.96 -10.98
C MET A 27 4.51 9.02 -10.83
N ASP A 28 4.18 9.70 -11.93
CA ASP A 28 3.09 10.68 -11.93
C ASP A 28 1.73 9.97 -11.71
N THR A 29 1.11 10.29 -10.58
CA THR A 29 -0.14 9.69 -10.11
C THR A 29 -0.94 10.65 -9.26
N TYR A 30 -2.14 10.22 -8.88
CA TYR A 30 -3.10 11.07 -8.18
C TYR A 30 -3.81 10.33 -7.04
N ARG A 31 -3.89 10.95 -5.86
CA ARG A 31 -4.66 10.45 -4.72
C ARG A 31 -6.06 11.04 -4.72
N TYR A 32 -7.08 10.20 -4.73
CA TYR A 32 -8.46 10.68 -4.72
C TYR A 32 -8.91 11.21 -3.37
N HIS A 33 -8.47 10.58 -2.28
CA HIS A 33 -8.76 11.03 -0.92
C HIS A 33 -7.75 12.08 -0.46
N GLY A 34 -8.05 12.76 0.66
CA GLY A 34 -7.15 13.68 1.33
C GLY A 34 -5.84 13.02 1.79
N HIS A 35 -4.99 13.77 2.48
CA HIS A 35 -3.69 13.25 2.92
C HIS A 35 -3.84 12.07 3.89
N SER A 36 -4.86 12.14 4.74
CA SER A 36 -5.21 11.11 5.73
C SER A 36 -6.70 11.20 6.07
N MET A 37 -7.19 10.36 6.99
CA MET A 37 -8.58 10.44 7.48
C MET A 37 -8.90 11.76 8.19
N SER A 38 -7.89 12.49 8.70
CA SER A 38 -8.08 13.79 9.36
C SER A 38 -8.03 14.97 8.39
N ASP A 39 -7.64 14.76 7.13
CA ASP A 39 -7.56 15.79 6.11
C ASP A 39 -8.61 15.54 5.02
N PRO A 40 -9.65 16.38 4.91
CA PRO A 40 -10.66 16.26 3.85
C PRO A 40 -10.11 16.51 2.44
N GLY A 41 -9.00 17.25 2.33
CA GLY A 41 -8.33 17.55 1.07
C GLY A 41 -9.05 18.53 0.14
N SER A 42 -10.09 19.23 0.60
CA SER A 42 -10.86 20.21 -0.18
C SER A 42 -10.41 21.66 0.02
N THR A 43 -9.46 21.92 0.92
CA THR A 43 -8.96 23.27 1.23
C THR A 43 -7.87 23.75 0.28
N TYR A 44 -7.23 22.83 -0.44
CA TYR A 44 -6.06 23.10 -1.29
C TYR A 44 -6.18 22.54 -2.72
N ARG A 45 -7.35 22.01 -3.09
CA ARG A 45 -7.68 21.53 -4.44
C ARG A 45 -9.20 21.42 -4.60
N THR A 46 -9.68 21.48 -5.83
CA THR A 46 -11.13 21.46 -6.11
C THR A 46 -11.66 20.05 -6.23
N ARG A 47 -12.97 19.88 -6.00
CA ARG A 47 -13.65 18.61 -6.28
C ARG A 47 -13.65 18.29 -7.78
N ASP A 48 -13.68 19.31 -8.62
CA ASP A 48 -13.67 19.19 -10.08
C ASP A 48 -12.34 18.66 -10.61
N GLU A 49 -11.21 19.07 -10.00
CA GLU A 49 -9.91 18.48 -10.32
C GLU A 49 -9.89 16.98 -10.00
N ILE A 50 -10.36 16.58 -8.82
CA ILE A 50 -10.39 15.18 -8.39
C ILE A 50 -11.30 14.35 -9.30
N SER A 51 -12.50 14.86 -9.62
CA SER A 51 -13.47 14.15 -10.46
C SER A 51 -12.99 14.05 -11.91
N GLY A 52 -12.42 15.13 -12.48
CA GLY A 52 -11.83 15.13 -13.81
C GLY A 52 -10.69 14.12 -13.93
N VAL A 53 -9.75 14.12 -12.98
CA VAL A 53 -8.66 13.13 -12.96
C VAL A 53 -9.19 11.70 -12.85
N ARG A 54 -10.22 11.46 -12.03
CA ARG A 54 -10.84 10.12 -11.92
C ARG A 54 -11.54 9.70 -13.21
N GLN A 55 -12.22 10.60 -13.91
CA GLN A 55 -12.91 10.27 -15.15
C GLN A 55 -11.94 9.96 -16.29
N GLU A 56 -10.84 10.70 -16.37
CA GLU A 56 -9.93 10.66 -17.51
C GLU A 56 -8.69 9.75 -17.30
N ARG A 57 -8.19 9.66 -16.06
CA ARG A 57 -6.88 9.06 -15.75
C ARG A 57 -6.95 7.87 -14.78
N ASP A 58 -8.14 7.35 -14.51
CA ASP A 58 -8.29 6.21 -13.61
C ASP A 58 -7.59 4.96 -14.17
N PRO A 59 -6.66 4.35 -13.41
CA PRO A 59 -5.88 3.23 -13.89
C PRO A 59 -6.71 1.97 -14.09
N LEU A 60 -7.75 1.73 -13.28
CA LEU A 60 -8.59 0.53 -13.39
C LEU A 60 -9.48 0.64 -14.62
N GLU A 61 -10.11 1.78 -14.83
CA GLU A 61 -11.00 1.98 -15.97
C GLU A 61 -10.23 1.94 -17.30
N ARG A 62 -9.00 2.46 -17.32
CA ARG A 62 -8.12 2.31 -18.48
C ARG A 62 -7.80 0.84 -18.78
N VAL A 63 -7.50 0.04 -17.77
CA VAL A 63 -7.23 -1.40 -17.95
C VAL A 63 -8.50 -2.14 -18.39
N ARG A 64 -9.66 -1.85 -17.79
CA ARG A 64 -10.94 -2.43 -18.20
C ARG A 64 -11.18 -2.23 -19.70
N LYS A 65 -11.05 -0.99 -20.18
CA LYS A 65 -11.23 -0.66 -21.59
C LYS A 65 -10.28 -1.45 -22.49
N LEU A 66 -9.01 -1.55 -22.12
CA LEU A 66 -8.01 -2.32 -22.88
C LEU A 66 -8.35 -3.81 -22.93
N LEU A 67 -8.76 -4.42 -21.81
CA LEU A 67 -9.12 -5.84 -21.77
C LEU A 67 -10.32 -6.15 -22.66
N VAL A 68 -11.36 -5.31 -22.60
CA VAL A 68 -12.57 -5.48 -23.42
C VAL A 68 -12.28 -5.21 -24.89
N SER A 69 -11.54 -4.13 -25.22
CA SER A 69 -11.25 -3.77 -26.62
C SER A 69 -10.36 -4.79 -27.33
N HIS A 70 -9.55 -5.54 -26.58
CA HIS A 70 -8.69 -6.60 -27.09
C HIS A 70 -9.28 -8.01 -26.89
N GLU A 71 -10.55 -8.11 -26.51
CA GLU A 71 -11.26 -9.39 -26.33
C GLU A 71 -10.57 -10.35 -25.34
N VAL A 72 -9.80 -9.79 -24.39
CA VAL A 72 -9.11 -10.55 -23.34
C VAL A 72 -10.08 -10.97 -22.23
N ALA A 73 -11.09 -10.14 -21.98
CA ALA A 73 -12.16 -10.42 -21.03
C ALA A 73 -13.44 -9.69 -21.43
N THR A 74 -14.58 -10.27 -21.10
CA THR A 74 -15.90 -9.65 -21.26
C THR A 74 -16.23 -8.72 -20.09
N GLU A 75 -17.14 -7.77 -20.29
CA GLU A 75 -17.64 -6.94 -19.17
C GLU A 75 -18.22 -7.78 -18.02
N LYS A 76 -18.86 -8.90 -18.35
CA LYS A 76 -19.47 -9.78 -17.35
C LYS A 76 -18.41 -10.41 -16.45
N GLU A 77 -17.36 -10.97 -17.04
CA GLU A 77 -16.24 -11.58 -16.29
C GLU A 77 -15.56 -10.55 -15.38
N LEU A 78 -15.35 -9.32 -15.85
CA LEU A 78 -14.78 -8.26 -15.03
C LEU A 78 -15.70 -7.85 -13.87
N LYS A 79 -17.02 -7.75 -14.12
CA LYS A 79 -18.00 -7.47 -13.06
C LYS A 79 -18.10 -8.61 -12.04
N ASP A 80 -17.97 -9.86 -12.47
CA ASP A 80 -18.00 -11.00 -11.57
C ASP A 80 -16.73 -11.05 -10.71
N MET A 81 -15.55 -10.77 -11.28
CA MET A 81 -14.30 -10.61 -10.53
C MET A 81 -14.37 -9.49 -9.48
N GLU A 82 -14.98 -8.34 -9.80
CA GLU A 82 -15.18 -7.26 -8.81
C GLU A 82 -16.04 -7.70 -7.61
N LYS A 83 -17.06 -8.53 -7.84
CA LYS A 83 -17.89 -9.07 -6.75
C LYS A 83 -17.09 -10.02 -5.87
N GLU A 84 -16.25 -10.85 -6.46
CA GLU A 84 -15.37 -11.78 -5.74
C GLU A 84 -14.38 -11.01 -4.86
N VAL A 85 -13.69 -10.01 -5.42
CA VAL A 85 -12.77 -9.16 -4.67
C VAL A 85 -13.48 -8.40 -3.55
N ARG A 86 -14.69 -7.89 -3.82
CA ARG A 86 -15.49 -7.22 -2.78
C ARG A 86 -15.83 -8.16 -1.63
N LYS A 87 -16.24 -9.40 -1.94
CA LYS A 87 -16.52 -10.42 -0.93
C LYS A 87 -15.27 -10.74 -0.10
N GLU A 88 -14.11 -10.91 -0.75
CA GLU A 88 -12.84 -11.14 -0.05
C GLU A 88 -12.51 -9.99 0.92
N VAL A 89 -12.66 -8.75 0.48
CA VAL A 89 -12.44 -7.56 1.32
C VAL A 89 -13.43 -7.50 2.49
N ASP A 90 -14.72 -7.77 2.26
CA ASP A 90 -15.74 -7.78 3.31
C ASP A 90 -15.46 -8.86 4.37
N GLU A 91 -15.03 -10.06 3.95
CA GLU A 91 -14.61 -11.13 4.85
C GLU A 91 -13.35 -10.76 5.66
N ALA A 92 -12.37 -10.11 5.03
CA ALA A 92 -11.17 -9.63 5.71
C ALA A 92 -11.50 -8.55 6.76
N ILE A 93 -12.42 -7.64 6.44
CA ILE A 93 -12.91 -6.61 7.38
C ILE A 93 -13.60 -7.25 8.58
N ALA A 94 -14.44 -8.27 8.37
CA ALA A 94 -15.12 -8.98 9.46
C ALA A 94 -14.10 -9.63 10.41
N LYS A 95 -13.13 -10.38 9.87
CA LYS A 95 -12.04 -10.99 10.66
C LYS A 95 -11.22 -9.95 11.41
N ALA A 96 -10.90 -8.82 10.78
CA ALA A 96 -10.14 -7.74 11.42
C ALA A 96 -10.90 -7.11 12.60
N LYS A 97 -12.23 -6.99 12.50
CA LYS A 97 -13.07 -6.47 13.59
C LYS A 97 -13.27 -7.45 14.74
N GLU A 98 -13.28 -8.75 14.45
CA GLU A 98 -13.38 -9.83 15.44
C GLU A 98 -12.05 -10.11 16.16
N SER A 99 -10.94 -9.63 15.60
CA SER A 99 -9.61 -9.83 16.17
C SER A 99 -9.51 -9.16 17.55
N SER A 100 -9.11 -9.95 18.55
CA SER A 100 -8.87 -9.44 19.89
C SER A 100 -7.73 -8.42 19.89
N MET A 101 -7.79 -7.48 20.82
CA MET A 101 -6.64 -6.62 21.12
C MET A 101 -5.42 -7.49 21.50
N PRO A 102 -4.20 -7.04 21.17
CA PRO A 102 -2.99 -7.72 21.61
C PRO A 102 -2.92 -7.76 23.14
N ASP A 103 -2.25 -8.78 23.67
CA ASP A 103 -2.06 -8.88 25.12
C ASP A 103 -1.18 -7.72 25.60
N PRO A 104 -1.48 -7.06 26.74
CA PRO A 104 -0.64 -5.97 27.25
C PRO A 104 0.85 -6.33 27.41
N SER A 105 1.18 -7.61 27.62
CA SER A 105 2.56 -8.10 27.67
C SER A 105 3.29 -8.03 26.31
N ASP A 106 2.57 -7.97 25.19
CA ASP A 106 3.15 -7.80 23.85
C ASP A 106 3.82 -6.43 23.67
N LEU A 107 3.46 -5.44 24.49
CA LEU A 107 4.07 -4.11 24.50
C LEU A 107 5.60 -4.14 24.58
N TYR A 108 6.17 -5.13 25.27
CA TYR A 108 7.61 -5.24 25.52
C TYR A 108 8.32 -6.22 24.55
N LYS A 109 7.59 -6.84 23.63
CA LYS A 109 8.15 -7.77 22.64
C LYS A 109 8.67 -7.02 21.41
N ASN A 110 9.56 -7.65 20.65
CA ASN A 110 10.10 -7.15 19.37
C ASN A 110 10.89 -5.83 19.44
N ILE A 111 11.35 -5.42 20.63
CA ILE A 111 12.28 -4.29 20.78
C ILE A 111 13.69 -4.70 20.32
N TYR A 112 14.10 -5.92 20.70
CA TYR A 112 15.37 -6.51 20.31
C TYR A 112 15.18 -7.95 19.85
N VAL A 113 16.08 -8.42 18.98
CA VAL A 113 16.13 -9.81 18.53
C VAL A 113 16.73 -10.67 19.65
N LYS A 114 16.08 -11.78 19.98
CA LYS A 114 16.58 -12.74 20.97
C LYS A 114 17.96 -13.29 20.59
N GLY A 115 18.83 -13.51 21.58
CA GLY A 115 20.14 -14.13 21.37
C GLY A 115 21.26 -13.20 20.88
N TYR A 116 20.96 -11.95 20.53
CA TYR A 116 21.96 -10.88 20.49
C TYR A 116 21.93 -10.23 21.87
N GLY A 117 22.90 -10.53 22.73
CA GLY A 117 22.93 -9.99 24.09
C GLY A 117 22.93 -8.46 24.07
N VAL A 118 21.76 -7.85 24.25
CA VAL A 118 21.62 -6.40 24.33
C VAL A 118 21.62 -6.01 25.80
N GLU A 119 22.58 -5.20 26.21
CA GLU A 119 22.50 -4.45 27.45
C GLU A 119 21.64 -3.21 27.21
N ALA A 120 20.44 -3.17 27.77
CA ALA A 120 19.59 -1.98 27.76
C ALA A 120 19.74 -1.22 29.09
N PHE A 121 19.78 0.10 29.03
CA PHE A 121 19.80 0.94 30.23
C PHE A 121 18.37 1.37 30.60
N GLY A 122 18.02 1.20 31.87
CA GLY A 122 16.75 1.69 32.43
C GLY A 122 16.64 3.23 32.41
N VAL A 123 15.42 3.73 32.61
CA VAL A 123 15.06 5.16 32.58
C VAL A 123 15.90 6.01 33.54
N ASP A 124 16.40 5.41 34.62
CA ASP A 124 17.20 6.05 35.66
C ASP A 124 18.73 5.94 35.47
N ARG A 125 19.20 5.25 34.41
CA ARG A 125 20.63 4.97 34.12
C ARG A 125 21.43 4.38 35.30
N LYS A 126 20.77 3.94 36.37
CA LYS A 126 21.39 3.27 37.51
C LYS A 126 21.33 1.77 37.22
N GLU A 127 22.32 1.33 36.44
CA GLU A 127 22.63 -0.05 36.06
C GLU A 127 21.55 -1.10 36.38
N VAL A 128 20.65 -1.31 35.42
CA VAL A 128 19.91 -2.58 35.32
C VAL A 128 20.34 -3.21 34.00
N ARG A 129 21.40 -4.02 34.04
CA ARG A 129 21.76 -4.88 32.91
C ARG A 129 20.74 -6.02 32.85
N VAL A 130 19.81 -5.93 31.91
CA VAL A 130 18.90 -7.05 31.59
C VAL A 130 19.47 -7.74 30.37
N THR A 131 19.97 -8.96 30.54
CA THR A 131 20.19 -9.87 29.42
C THR A 131 18.82 -10.30 28.92
N LEU A 132 18.41 -9.78 27.77
CA LEU A 132 17.15 -10.17 27.15
C LEU A 132 17.26 -11.64 26.66
N PRO A 133 16.18 -12.45 26.82
CA PRO A 133 16.17 -13.85 26.39
C PRO A 133 16.34 -14.01 24.88
#